data_AF-A0A7V8E3B1-F1
#
_entry.id   AF-A0A7V8E3B1-F1
#
_cell.length_a   1.000
_cell.length_b   1.000
_cell.length_c   1.000
_cell.angle_alpha   90.00
_cell.angle_beta   90.00
_cell.angle_gamma   90.00
#
_symmetry.space_group_name_H-M   'P 1'
#
loop_
_entity.id
_entity.type
_entity.pdbx_description
1 polymer ?
#
loop_
_entity_poly.entity_id
_entity_poly.type
_entity_poly.pdbx_seq_one_letter_code
_entity_poly.pdbx_strand_id
1 'polypeptide(L)'
;MTRRALNVVLAVALLALPACGKKEEPLPDSIPALRDVAARDRDAAKAARWAKKPKEADVAALHAEAASKKAGELLAKNAAPPDEELKARSECAAAAREARREARFADEEKRLEEVRSGFKAKAYRMARKAAWAASCAGMAAAADKATGKDIEELPDSVRDMARVASGLATRVSGRARLPDGKPDWPGIASDIRGMSGEVPPEASRDLAIAFMILGKNDIALWELEMADPAKLPNDDDRTAFHLVRGIIFSRLGMPLLAGEEINRAPAIAGGPAAGYGNELLAGIHLALGFMYLQQKDNESADREIALSIQAWPDNPVAVFLTGERLAENGEYEKAAESMEAASKGTEGEWLAERIAKRARDVRDHPGESPSLVHDKEFQREVVFHYLAIAAKKSPAAAKANAAILGAERMGKMVLGHLPGN
;
A
#
# COMPACT_ATOMS: atom_id res chain seq x y z
N MET A 1 14.51 -19.36 -45.97
CA MET A 1 13.89 -18.52 -44.91
C MET A 1 13.09 -17.41 -45.55
N THR A 2 11.83 -17.21 -45.15
CA THR A 2 10.98 -16.13 -45.65
C THR A 2 11.39 -14.79 -45.03
N ARG A 3 11.14 -13.66 -45.71
CA ARG A 3 11.40 -12.29 -45.19
C ARG A 3 10.85 -12.06 -43.78
N ARG A 4 9.77 -12.75 -43.39
CA ARG A 4 9.20 -12.70 -42.03
C ARG A 4 10.10 -13.36 -40.97
N ALA A 5 10.72 -14.49 -41.28
CA ALA A 5 11.64 -15.16 -40.36
C ALA A 5 12.92 -14.32 -40.15
N LEU A 6 13.41 -13.64 -41.19
CA LEU A 6 14.57 -12.77 -41.09
C LEU A 6 14.29 -11.54 -40.21
N ASN A 7 13.10 -10.93 -40.32
CA ASN A 7 12.73 -9.77 -39.51
C ASN A 7 12.52 -10.11 -38.02
N VAL A 8 12.01 -11.31 -37.71
CA VAL A 8 11.88 -11.78 -36.31
C VAL A 8 13.25 -12.07 -35.70
N VAL A 9 14.15 -12.73 -36.45
CA VAL A 9 15.52 -12.98 -35.98
C VAL A 9 16.32 -11.67 -35.81
N LEU A 10 16.14 -10.68 -36.69
CA LEU A 10 16.79 -9.38 -36.58
C LEU A 10 16.25 -8.58 -35.38
N ALA A 11 14.95 -8.64 -35.10
CA ALA A 11 14.35 -7.99 -33.93
C ALA A 11 14.80 -8.64 -32.61
N VAL A 12 14.95 -9.97 -32.57
CA VAL A 12 15.49 -10.69 -31.40
C VAL A 12 16.99 -10.43 -31.23
N ALA A 13 17.76 -10.36 -32.33
CA ALA A 13 19.19 -10.05 -32.29
C ALA A 13 19.47 -8.59 -31.88
N LEU A 14 18.62 -7.64 -32.26
CA LEU A 14 18.69 -6.23 -31.82
C LEU A 14 18.27 -6.05 -30.35
N LEU A 15 17.42 -6.92 -29.82
CA LEU A 15 17.10 -6.99 -28.38
C LEU A 15 18.21 -7.66 -27.53
N ALA A 16 19.11 -8.40 -28.18
CA ALA A 16 20.26 -9.07 -27.54
C ALA A 16 21.57 -8.28 -27.67
N LEU A 17 21.56 -7.10 -28.30
CA LEU A 17 22.70 -6.20 -28.20
C LEU A 17 22.78 -5.72 -26.74
N PRO A 18 23.90 -5.93 -26.03
CA PRO A 18 24.07 -5.42 -24.69
C PRO A 18 23.82 -3.91 -24.77
N ALA A 19 22.75 -3.44 -24.14
CA ALA A 19 22.53 -2.03 -23.90
C ALA A 19 23.87 -1.48 -23.41
N CYS A 20 24.45 -0.51 -24.13
CA CYS A 20 25.82 -0.02 -23.95
C CYS A 20 26.12 0.21 -22.47
N GLY A 21 26.56 -0.86 -21.81
CA GLY A 21 26.72 -0.90 -20.38
C GLY A 21 27.99 -0.13 -20.12
N LYS A 22 27.87 0.94 -19.35
CA LYS A 22 29.06 1.43 -18.64
C LYS A 22 29.67 0.20 -17.98
N LYS A 23 30.94 -0.11 -18.29
CA LYS A 23 31.65 -1.20 -17.63
C LYS A 23 31.45 -0.98 -16.13
N GLU A 24 30.81 -1.93 -15.46
CA GLU A 24 30.62 -1.85 -14.02
C GLU A 24 32.00 -1.71 -13.37
N GLU A 25 32.18 -0.63 -12.61
CA GLU A 25 33.39 -0.46 -11.83
C GLU A 25 33.45 -1.61 -10.81
N PRO A 26 34.58 -2.31 -10.68
CA PRO A 26 34.68 -3.38 -9.69
C PRO A 26 34.45 -2.83 -8.29
N LEU A 27 33.57 -3.49 -7.52
CA LEU A 27 33.30 -3.12 -6.14
C LEU A 27 34.58 -3.23 -5.28
N PRO A 28 34.83 -2.28 -4.35
CA PRO A 28 36.00 -2.31 -3.48
C PRO A 28 35.98 -3.50 -2.52
N ASP A 29 37.14 -3.83 -1.93
CA ASP A 29 37.32 -4.96 -1.02
C ASP A 29 37.37 -4.56 0.48
N SER A 30 36.90 -3.35 0.83
CA SER A 30 36.78 -2.91 2.22
C SER A 30 35.36 -2.42 2.54
N ILE A 31 34.88 -2.72 3.75
CA ILE A 31 33.52 -2.33 4.20
C ILE A 31 33.33 -0.80 4.19
N PRO A 32 34.29 0.04 4.64
CA PRO A 32 34.15 1.50 4.55
C PRO A 32 34.03 2.00 3.11
N ALA A 33 34.80 1.45 2.17
CA ALA A 33 34.69 1.86 0.77
C ALA A 33 33.36 1.40 0.13
N LEU A 34 32.84 0.22 0.52
CA LEU A 34 31.52 -0.25 0.07
C LEU A 34 30.38 0.63 0.61
N ARG A 35 30.50 1.14 1.84
CA ARG A 35 29.58 2.15 2.36
C ARG A 35 29.58 3.40 1.49
N ASP A 36 30.76 3.91 1.11
CA ASP A 36 30.88 5.12 0.29
C ASP A 36 30.28 4.91 -1.11
N VAL A 37 30.47 3.72 -1.70
CA VAL A 37 29.80 3.32 -2.96
C VAL A 37 28.28 3.35 -2.80
N ALA A 38 27.73 2.68 -1.78
CA ALA A 38 26.29 2.63 -1.55
C ALA A 38 25.69 4.03 -1.31
N ALA A 39 26.40 4.91 -0.59
CA ALA A 39 25.97 6.29 -0.36
C ALA A 39 25.95 7.11 -1.66
N ARG A 40 26.99 7.01 -2.48
CA ARG A 40 27.05 7.65 -3.81
C ARG A 40 25.90 7.18 -4.71
N ASP A 41 25.62 5.88 -4.71
CA ASP A 41 24.60 5.32 -5.59
C ASP A 41 23.17 5.60 -5.08
N ARG A 42 22.97 5.72 -3.76
CA ARG A 42 21.75 6.31 -3.21
C ARG A 42 21.52 7.72 -3.75
N ASP A 43 22.55 8.58 -3.69
CA ASP A 43 22.45 9.96 -4.17
C ASP A 43 22.19 9.99 -5.69
N ALA A 44 22.80 9.06 -6.45
CA ALA A 44 22.53 8.88 -7.88
C ALA A 44 21.10 8.40 -8.17
N ALA A 45 20.56 7.46 -7.38
CA ALA A 45 19.18 7.00 -7.51
C ALA A 45 18.19 8.13 -7.26
N LYS A 46 18.44 8.94 -6.21
CA LYS A 46 17.67 10.15 -5.90
C LYS A 46 17.73 11.16 -7.05
N ALA A 47 18.92 11.45 -7.57
CA ALA A 47 19.09 12.36 -8.71
C ALA A 47 18.37 11.85 -9.97
N ALA A 48 18.44 10.54 -10.24
CA ALA A 48 17.76 9.91 -11.37
C ALA A 48 16.24 9.97 -11.25
N ARG A 49 15.67 9.79 -10.03
CA ARG A 49 14.25 10.03 -9.76
C ARG A 49 13.85 11.45 -10.13
N TRP A 50 14.54 12.47 -9.60
CA TRP A 50 14.25 13.87 -9.92
C TRP A 50 14.41 14.20 -11.40
N ALA A 51 15.32 13.53 -12.10
CA ALA A 51 15.49 13.63 -13.55
C ALA A 51 14.44 12.83 -14.36
N LYS A 52 13.50 12.14 -13.70
CA LYS A 52 12.49 11.24 -14.30
C LYS A 52 13.09 10.11 -15.13
N LYS A 53 14.16 9.49 -14.60
CA LYS A 53 14.89 8.41 -15.25
C LYS A 53 14.86 7.12 -14.43
N PRO A 54 13.72 6.41 -14.42
CA PRO A 54 13.53 5.23 -13.55
C PRO A 54 14.54 4.11 -13.79
N LYS A 55 14.97 3.91 -15.05
CA LYS A 55 16.01 2.91 -15.37
C LYS A 55 17.37 3.26 -14.77
N GLU A 56 17.75 4.54 -14.77
CA GLU A 56 19.01 4.97 -14.15
C GLU A 56 18.94 4.85 -12.62
N ALA A 57 17.77 5.12 -12.03
CA ALA A 57 17.54 4.93 -10.59
C ALA A 57 17.63 3.46 -10.17
N ASP A 58 17.04 2.55 -10.95
CA ASP A 58 17.09 1.10 -10.70
C ASP A 58 18.52 0.54 -10.82
N VAL A 59 19.29 0.97 -11.83
CA VAL A 59 20.71 0.59 -11.96
C VAL A 59 21.52 1.03 -10.74
N ALA A 60 21.33 2.26 -10.26
CA ALA A 60 22.00 2.76 -9.07
C ALA A 60 21.61 1.97 -7.81
N ALA A 61 20.32 1.66 -7.65
CA ALA A 61 19.84 0.83 -6.54
C ALA A 61 20.45 -0.58 -6.54
N LEU A 62 20.49 -1.24 -7.70
CA LEU A 62 21.11 -2.57 -7.85
C LEU A 62 22.60 -2.55 -7.48
N HIS A 63 23.32 -1.50 -7.87
CA HIS A 63 24.73 -1.36 -7.52
C HIS A 63 24.96 -1.12 -6.02
N ALA A 64 24.10 -0.30 -5.38
CA ALA A 64 24.12 -0.11 -3.93
C ALA A 64 23.82 -1.40 -3.15
N GLU A 65 22.87 -2.22 -3.62
CA GLU A 65 22.56 -3.53 -3.04
C GLU A 65 23.70 -4.53 -3.20
N ALA A 66 24.36 -4.55 -4.36
CA ALA A 66 25.55 -5.36 -4.57
C ALA A 66 26.68 -4.96 -3.61
N ALA A 67 26.88 -3.67 -3.37
CA ALA A 67 27.85 -3.18 -2.38
C ALA A 67 27.48 -3.62 -0.96
N SER A 68 26.21 -3.51 -0.57
CA SER A 68 25.71 -3.95 0.74
C SER A 68 25.85 -5.45 0.96
N LYS A 69 25.53 -6.25 -0.07
CA LYS A 69 25.72 -7.70 -0.05
C LYS A 69 27.19 -8.06 0.16
N LYS A 70 28.10 -7.46 -0.63
CA LYS A 70 29.55 -7.69 -0.49
C LYS A 70 30.07 -7.27 0.89
N ALA A 71 29.55 -6.19 1.47
CA ALA A 71 29.92 -5.76 2.82
C ALA A 71 29.52 -6.80 3.87
N GLY A 72 28.33 -7.41 3.72
CA GLY A 72 27.90 -8.54 4.55
C GLY A 72 28.79 -9.77 4.42
N GLU A 73 29.22 -10.10 3.19
CA GLU A 73 30.15 -11.21 2.93
C GLU A 73 31.55 -10.98 3.53
N LEU A 74 32.06 -9.74 3.48
CA LEU A 74 33.34 -9.39 4.10
C LEU A 74 33.25 -9.46 5.63
N LEU A 75 32.18 -8.92 6.20
CA LEU A 75 31.95 -8.94 7.65
C LEU A 75 31.84 -10.38 8.17
N ALA A 76 31.15 -11.27 7.45
CA ALA A 76 31.01 -12.68 7.81
C ALA A 76 32.34 -13.47 7.81
N LYS A 77 33.36 -12.99 7.10
CA LYS A 77 34.71 -13.58 7.11
C LYS A 77 35.56 -13.11 8.28
N ASN A 78 35.16 -12.03 8.95
CA ASN A 78 35.86 -11.49 10.11
C ASN A 78 35.23 -12.04 11.39
N ALA A 79 35.97 -12.85 12.15
CA ALA A 79 35.45 -13.48 13.38
C ALA A 79 35.23 -12.49 14.52
N ALA A 80 35.91 -11.33 14.48
CA ALA A 80 35.80 -10.27 15.47
C ALA A 80 35.91 -8.90 14.77
N PRO A 81 34.89 -8.49 14.01
CA PRO A 81 34.93 -7.23 13.28
C PRO A 81 34.99 -6.04 14.24
N PRO A 82 35.85 -5.04 13.98
CA PRO A 82 35.84 -3.80 14.73
C PRO A 82 34.47 -3.12 14.69
N ASP A 83 34.12 -2.37 15.75
CA ASP A 83 32.85 -1.62 15.83
C ASP A 83 32.65 -0.67 14.63
N GLU A 84 33.74 -0.13 14.08
CA GLU A 84 33.73 0.70 12.87
C GLU A 84 33.25 -0.07 11.63
N GLU A 85 33.62 -1.34 11.47
CA GLU A 85 33.15 -2.18 10.36
C GLU A 85 31.68 -2.55 10.52
N LEU A 86 31.24 -2.83 11.75
CA LEU A 86 29.82 -3.08 12.06
C LEU A 86 28.97 -1.85 11.73
N LYS A 87 29.41 -0.67 12.16
CA LYS A 87 28.76 0.61 11.86
C LYS A 87 28.73 0.87 10.36
N ALA A 88 29.86 0.75 9.67
CA ALA A 88 29.96 0.98 8.23
C ALA A 88 29.08 0.01 7.42
N ARG A 89 28.98 -1.25 7.83
CA ARG A 89 28.04 -2.21 7.22
C ARG A 89 26.59 -1.78 7.41
N SER A 90 26.22 -1.31 8.61
CA SER A 90 24.86 -0.83 8.88
C SER A 90 24.51 0.38 8.01
N GLU A 91 25.42 1.36 7.91
CA GLU A 91 25.31 2.53 7.04
C GLU A 91 25.19 2.13 5.57
N CYS A 92 26.00 1.16 5.11
CA CYS A 92 25.94 0.63 3.74
C CYS A 92 24.59 -0.01 3.43
N ALA A 93 24.05 -0.82 4.35
CA ALA A 93 22.73 -1.44 4.21
C ALA A 93 21.59 -0.40 4.22
N ALA A 94 21.69 0.63 5.06
CA ALA A 94 20.72 1.73 5.08
C ALA A 94 20.71 2.49 3.75
N ALA A 95 21.89 2.83 3.22
CA ALA A 95 22.02 3.51 1.93
C ALA A 95 21.45 2.68 0.77
N ALA A 96 21.69 1.36 0.74
CA ALA A 96 21.13 0.47 -0.26
C ALA A 96 19.59 0.41 -0.21
N ARG A 97 19.00 0.31 0.99
CA ARG A 97 17.53 0.36 1.16
C ARG A 97 16.95 1.68 0.67
N GLU A 98 17.60 2.79 0.98
CA GLU A 98 17.19 4.12 0.52
C GLU A 98 17.29 4.25 -1.01
N ALA A 99 18.39 3.78 -1.62
CA ALA A 99 18.54 3.74 -3.08
C ALA A 99 17.41 2.94 -3.76
N ARG A 100 17.07 1.75 -3.23
CA ARG A 100 15.96 0.93 -3.71
C ARG A 100 14.60 1.61 -3.52
N ARG A 101 14.41 2.35 -2.44
CA ARG A 101 13.20 3.16 -2.22
C ARG A 101 13.08 4.25 -3.28
N GLU A 102 14.14 5.00 -3.58
CA GLU A 102 14.12 6.04 -4.62
C GLU A 102 13.89 5.47 -6.04
N ALA A 103 14.47 4.31 -6.35
CA ALA A 103 14.20 3.61 -7.60
C ALA A 103 12.73 3.22 -7.75
N ARG A 104 12.10 2.71 -6.68
CA ARG A 104 10.67 2.38 -6.66
C ARG A 104 9.79 3.62 -6.81
N PHE A 105 10.13 4.74 -6.18
CA PHE A 105 9.44 6.01 -6.44
C PHE A 105 9.49 6.40 -7.91
N ALA A 106 10.67 6.32 -8.54
CA ALA A 106 10.82 6.67 -9.95
C ALA A 106 9.95 5.77 -10.86
N ASP A 107 9.82 4.49 -10.53
CA ASP A 107 8.92 3.58 -11.24
C ASP A 107 7.43 3.92 -11.01
N GLU A 108 7.02 4.17 -9.77
CA GLU A 108 5.66 4.60 -9.45
C GLU A 108 5.30 5.93 -10.15
N GLU A 109 6.20 6.91 -10.18
CA GLU A 109 6.02 8.19 -10.88
C GLU A 109 5.86 7.99 -12.40
N LYS A 110 6.63 7.06 -12.98
CA LYS A 110 6.49 6.69 -14.39
C LYS A 110 5.13 6.03 -14.64
N ARG A 111 4.70 5.08 -13.80
CA ARG A 111 3.39 4.42 -13.89
C ARG A 111 2.25 5.45 -13.75
N LEU A 112 2.38 6.39 -12.82
CA LEU A 112 1.44 7.50 -12.66
C LEU A 112 1.32 8.31 -13.96
N GLU A 113 2.45 8.65 -14.59
CA GLU A 113 2.44 9.38 -15.85
C GLU A 113 1.79 8.57 -16.98
N GLU A 114 2.03 7.26 -17.06
CA GLU A 114 1.37 6.36 -18.01
C GLU A 114 -0.16 6.35 -17.82
N VAL A 115 -0.63 6.29 -16.56
CA VAL A 115 -2.06 6.35 -16.22
C VAL A 115 -2.66 7.72 -16.57
N ARG A 116 -1.95 8.82 -16.31
CA ARG A 116 -2.43 10.20 -16.54
C ARG A 116 -2.43 10.60 -18.01
N SER A 117 -1.46 10.14 -18.79
CA SER A 117 -1.24 10.54 -20.18
C SER A 117 -1.77 9.53 -21.21
N GLY A 118 -2.20 8.36 -20.75
CA GLY A 118 -2.73 7.29 -21.59
C GLY A 118 -3.95 7.70 -22.41
N PHE A 119 -4.20 6.94 -23.48
CA PHE A 119 -5.33 7.19 -24.39
C PHE A 119 -6.69 7.22 -23.68
N LYS A 120 -6.91 6.33 -22.70
CA LYS A 120 -8.15 6.29 -21.91
C LYS A 120 -8.37 7.57 -21.11
N ALA A 121 -7.34 8.10 -20.46
CA ALA A 121 -7.40 9.37 -19.73
C ALA A 121 -7.76 10.54 -20.66
N LYS A 122 -7.14 10.58 -21.85
CA LYS A 122 -7.46 11.60 -22.87
C LYS A 122 -8.90 11.50 -23.36
N ALA A 123 -9.36 10.29 -23.70
CA ALA A 123 -10.73 10.05 -24.14
C ALA A 123 -11.75 10.43 -23.05
N TYR A 124 -11.46 10.06 -21.79
CA TYR A 124 -12.26 10.43 -20.64
C TYR A 124 -12.39 11.95 -20.50
N ARG A 125 -11.28 12.69 -20.47
CA ARG A 125 -11.29 14.16 -20.34
C ARG A 125 -12.06 14.85 -21.47
N MET A 126 -11.98 14.32 -22.70
CA MET A 126 -12.74 14.85 -23.84
C MET A 126 -14.26 14.66 -23.65
N ALA A 127 -14.70 13.47 -23.22
CA ALA A 127 -16.12 13.19 -22.99
C ALA A 127 -16.66 13.86 -21.71
N ARG A 128 -15.80 14.04 -20.71
CA ARG A 128 -16.16 14.49 -19.37
C ARG A 128 -16.81 15.87 -19.36
N LYS A 129 -16.34 16.81 -20.21
CA LYS A 129 -16.92 18.16 -20.29
C LYS A 129 -18.39 18.13 -20.75
N ALA A 130 -18.69 17.33 -21.79
CA ALA A 130 -20.06 17.18 -22.28
C ALA A 130 -20.95 16.47 -21.24
N ALA A 131 -20.42 15.42 -20.61
CA ALA A 131 -21.13 14.71 -19.54
C ALA A 131 -21.45 15.65 -18.36
N TRP A 132 -20.50 16.49 -17.94
CA TRP A 132 -20.71 17.49 -16.90
C TRP A 132 -21.86 18.45 -17.24
N ALA A 133 -21.79 19.07 -18.43
CA ALA A 133 -22.78 20.04 -18.85
C ALA A 133 -24.19 19.42 -18.89
N ALA A 134 -24.30 18.18 -19.37
CA ALA A 134 -25.56 17.43 -19.36
C ALA A 134 -26.06 17.14 -17.92
N SER A 135 -25.17 16.73 -17.01
CA SER A 135 -25.51 16.54 -15.59
C SER A 135 -25.97 17.84 -14.93
N CYS A 136 -25.29 18.95 -15.17
CA CYS A 136 -25.69 20.29 -14.70
C CYS A 136 -27.07 20.67 -15.25
N ALA A 137 -27.35 20.43 -16.54
CA ALA A 137 -28.66 20.70 -17.11
C ALA A 137 -29.77 19.87 -16.44
N GLY A 138 -29.53 18.58 -16.18
CA GLY A 138 -30.47 17.72 -15.44
C GLY A 138 -30.71 18.19 -14.01
N MET A 139 -29.64 18.51 -13.28
CA MET A 139 -29.69 19.04 -11.90
C MET A 139 -30.42 20.38 -11.82
N ALA A 140 -30.13 21.31 -12.74
CA ALA A 140 -30.81 22.60 -12.79
C ALA A 140 -32.31 22.44 -13.09
N ALA A 141 -32.67 21.57 -14.04
CA ALA A 141 -34.07 21.28 -14.35
C ALA A 141 -34.82 20.61 -13.18
N ALA A 142 -34.14 19.76 -12.40
CA ALA A 142 -34.71 19.19 -11.18
C ALA A 142 -34.95 20.25 -10.10
N ALA A 143 -33.99 21.16 -9.90
CA ALA A 143 -34.15 22.30 -9.00
C ALA A 143 -35.28 23.24 -9.45
N ASP A 144 -35.41 23.55 -10.74
CA ASP A 144 -36.54 24.34 -11.27
C ASP A 144 -37.88 23.69 -10.92
N LYS A 145 -38.00 22.36 -11.08
CA LYS A 145 -39.22 21.61 -10.76
C LYS A 145 -39.57 21.62 -9.28
N ALA A 146 -38.59 21.79 -8.40
CA ALA A 146 -38.79 21.93 -6.96
C ALA A 146 -39.23 23.35 -6.55
N THR A 147 -39.15 24.33 -7.46
CA THR A 147 -39.57 25.71 -7.17
C THR A 147 -41.07 25.77 -6.89
N GLY A 148 -41.43 26.27 -5.71
CA GLY A 148 -42.83 26.44 -5.30
C GLY A 148 -43.56 25.14 -4.93
N LYS A 149 -42.85 24.02 -4.81
CA LYS A 149 -43.41 22.73 -4.39
C LYS A 149 -42.73 22.21 -3.13
N ASP A 150 -43.41 21.32 -2.41
CA ASP A 150 -42.70 20.47 -1.46
C ASP A 150 -41.83 19.48 -2.25
N ILE A 151 -40.57 19.36 -1.88
CA ILE A 151 -39.63 18.45 -2.53
C ILE A 151 -40.08 16.99 -2.39
N GLU A 152 -40.77 16.64 -1.30
CA GLU A 152 -41.27 15.29 -1.08
C GLU A 152 -42.41 14.89 -2.02
N GLU A 153 -43.07 15.85 -2.68
CA GLU A 153 -44.11 15.60 -3.69
C GLU A 153 -43.53 15.28 -5.08
N LEU A 154 -42.23 15.46 -5.29
CA LEU A 154 -41.58 15.17 -6.56
C LEU A 154 -41.32 13.66 -6.73
N PRO A 155 -41.29 13.14 -7.97
CA PRO A 155 -40.81 11.79 -8.25
C PRO A 155 -39.39 11.59 -7.69
N ASP A 156 -39.11 10.40 -7.14
CA ASP A 156 -37.86 10.13 -6.40
C ASP A 156 -36.60 10.52 -7.18
N SER A 157 -36.53 10.21 -8.48
CA SER A 157 -35.39 10.58 -9.32
C SER A 157 -35.18 12.08 -9.47
N VAL A 158 -36.27 12.86 -9.53
CA VAL A 158 -36.21 14.34 -9.59
C VAL A 158 -35.86 14.90 -8.21
N ARG A 159 -36.42 14.31 -7.15
CA ARG A 159 -36.16 14.68 -5.76
C ARG A 159 -34.70 14.53 -5.40
N ASP A 160 -34.12 13.35 -5.67
CA ASP A 160 -32.72 13.07 -5.37
C ASP A 160 -31.79 13.95 -6.20
N MET A 161 -32.10 14.17 -7.47
CA MET A 161 -31.32 15.06 -8.32
C MET A 161 -31.37 16.52 -7.87
N ALA A 162 -32.52 17.00 -7.38
CA ALA A 162 -32.66 18.33 -6.77
C ALA A 162 -31.86 18.42 -5.45
N ARG A 163 -31.86 17.38 -4.62
CA ARG A 163 -31.05 17.33 -3.39
C ARG A 163 -29.54 17.38 -3.70
N VAL A 164 -29.09 16.64 -4.72
CA VAL A 164 -27.70 16.70 -5.19
C VAL A 164 -27.36 18.11 -5.70
N ALA A 165 -28.25 18.73 -6.48
CA ALA A 165 -28.10 20.11 -6.96
C ALA A 165 -27.96 21.11 -5.80
N SER A 166 -28.82 21.01 -4.78
CA SER A 166 -28.75 21.85 -3.58
C SER A 166 -27.44 21.65 -2.83
N GLY A 167 -27.02 20.40 -2.60
CA GLY A 167 -25.79 20.11 -1.88
C GLY A 167 -24.55 20.65 -2.61
N LEU A 168 -24.52 20.52 -3.93
CA LEU A 168 -23.43 21.05 -4.76
C LEU A 168 -23.41 22.59 -4.75
N ALA A 169 -24.56 23.25 -4.93
CA ALA A 169 -24.64 24.71 -4.92
C ALA A 169 -24.26 25.31 -3.55
N THR A 170 -24.65 24.66 -2.44
CA THR A 170 -24.23 25.08 -1.10
C THR A 170 -22.72 24.94 -0.91
N ARG A 171 -22.10 23.83 -1.34
CA ARG A 171 -20.66 23.62 -1.18
C ARG A 171 -19.81 24.52 -2.06
N VAL A 172 -20.15 24.64 -3.35
CA VAL A 172 -19.33 25.35 -4.33
C VAL A 172 -19.59 26.86 -4.29
N SER A 173 -20.86 27.28 -4.25
CA SER A 173 -21.23 28.71 -4.30
C SER A 173 -21.47 29.31 -2.92
N GLY A 174 -21.38 28.52 -1.84
CA GLY A 174 -21.75 28.97 -0.50
C GLY A 174 -23.25 29.30 -0.36
N ARG A 175 -24.11 28.77 -1.24
CA ARG A 175 -25.54 29.16 -1.27
C ARG A 175 -26.23 28.82 0.05
N ALA A 176 -26.63 29.87 0.76
CA ALA A 176 -27.40 29.79 1.98
C ALA A 176 -28.85 29.35 1.70
N ARG A 177 -29.47 28.76 2.71
CA ARG A 177 -30.92 28.52 2.72
C ARG A 177 -31.67 29.85 2.88
N LEU A 178 -32.93 29.86 2.47
CA LEU A 178 -33.85 30.96 2.69
C LEU A 178 -34.13 31.15 4.20
N PRO A 179 -34.67 32.31 4.64
CA PRO A 179 -34.95 32.57 6.05
C PRO A 179 -35.89 31.56 6.73
N ASP A 180 -36.74 30.90 5.95
CA ASP A 180 -37.64 29.83 6.42
C ASP A 180 -36.94 28.44 6.51
N GLY A 181 -35.64 28.39 6.24
CA GLY A 181 -34.82 27.18 6.27
C GLY A 181 -34.93 26.31 5.01
N LYS A 182 -35.73 26.71 4.01
CA LYS A 182 -35.88 25.96 2.75
C LYS A 182 -34.74 26.27 1.77
N PRO A 183 -34.42 25.35 0.85
CA PRO A 183 -33.47 25.62 -0.22
C PRO A 183 -33.99 26.70 -1.18
N ASP A 184 -33.11 27.62 -1.60
CA ASP A 184 -33.38 28.60 -2.65
C ASP A 184 -33.32 27.93 -4.03
N TRP A 185 -34.38 27.21 -4.41
CA TRP A 185 -34.41 26.42 -5.65
C TRP A 185 -34.09 27.23 -6.93
N PRO A 186 -34.65 28.44 -7.14
CA PRO A 186 -34.28 29.26 -8.29
C PRO A 186 -32.79 29.62 -8.31
N GLY A 187 -32.25 30.01 -7.15
CA GLY A 187 -30.83 30.32 -7.02
C GLY A 187 -29.93 29.11 -7.23
N ILE A 188 -30.30 27.95 -6.69
CA ILE A 188 -29.61 26.67 -6.91
C ILE A 188 -29.59 26.33 -8.40
N ALA A 189 -30.73 26.43 -9.09
CA ALA A 189 -30.79 26.18 -10.52
C ALA A 189 -29.88 27.14 -11.31
N SER A 190 -29.84 28.41 -10.93
CA SER A 190 -28.93 29.41 -11.54
C SER A 190 -27.46 29.05 -11.33
N ASP A 191 -27.06 28.71 -10.11
CA ASP A 191 -25.68 28.33 -9.78
C ASP A 191 -25.22 27.11 -10.58
N ILE A 192 -26.06 26.07 -10.61
CA ILE A 192 -25.75 24.83 -11.32
C ILE A 192 -25.58 25.06 -12.82
N ARG A 193 -26.41 25.93 -13.44
CA ARG A 193 -26.22 26.33 -14.85
C ARG A 193 -24.90 27.08 -15.03
N GLY A 194 -24.54 27.96 -14.10
CA GLY A 194 -23.26 28.66 -14.09
C GLY A 194 -22.05 27.72 -14.07
N MET A 195 -22.16 26.59 -13.38
CA MET A 195 -21.12 25.55 -13.32
C MET A 195 -21.02 24.69 -14.59
N SER A 196 -21.94 24.79 -15.56
CA SER A 196 -21.94 23.87 -16.72
C SER A 196 -20.73 24.02 -17.65
N GLY A 197 -20.09 25.20 -17.66
CA GLY A 197 -18.96 25.51 -18.54
C GLY A 197 -17.62 24.96 -18.05
N GLU A 198 -17.45 24.86 -16.73
CA GLU A 198 -16.22 24.43 -16.06
C GLU A 198 -16.55 23.68 -14.77
N VAL A 199 -15.88 22.56 -14.54
CA VAL A 199 -16.11 21.75 -13.33
C VAL A 199 -15.41 22.45 -12.15
N PRO A 200 -16.12 22.80 -11.07
CA PRO A 200 -15.48 23.33 -9.86
C PRO A 200 -14.50 22.32 -9.26
N PRO A 201 -13.34 22.73 -8.71
CA PRO A 201 -12.36 21.83 -8.10
C PRO A 201 -12.95 20.90 -7.02
N GLU A 202 -13.87 21.41 -6.20
CA GLU A 202 -14.57 20.66 -5.16
C GLU A 202 -15.45 19.57 -5.77
N ALA A 203 -16.12 19.87 -6.90
CA ALA A 203 -16.96 18.90 -7.60
C ALA A 203 -16.11 17.79 -8.24
N SER A 204 -14.94 18.13 -8.79
CA SER A 204 -13.96 17.14 -9.28
C SER A 204 -13.49 16.22 -8.16
N ARG A 205 -13.17 16.75 -6.98
CA ARG A 205 -12.81 15.93 -5.81
C ARG A 205 -13.96 15.03 -5.36
N ASP A 206 -15.18 15.56 -5.25
CA ASP A 206 -16.34 14.79 -4.82
C ASP A 206 -16.64 13.64 -5.80
N LEU A 207 -16.48 13.87 -7.10
CA LEU A 207 -16.60 12.83 -8.13
C LEU A 207 -15.46 11.82 -8.05
N ALA A 208 -14.23 12.26 -7.77
CA ALA A 208 -13.12 11.34 -7.53
C ALA A 208 -13.41 10.39 -6.35
N ILE A 209 -13.95 10.92 -5.24
CA ILE A 209 -14.38 10.09 -4.09
C ILE A 209 -15.47 9.11 -4.51
N ALA A 210 -16.49 9.56 -5.25
CA ALA A 210 -17.55 8.68 -5.73
C ALA A 210 -17.02 7.53 -6.60
N PHE A 211 -16.15 7.84 -7.58
CA PHE A 211 -15.53 6.82 -8.43
C PHE A 211 -14.60 5.89 -7.66
N MET A 212 -13.87 6.41 -6.67
CA MET A 212 -13.05 5.61 -5.76
C MET A 212 -13.92 4.61 -4.99
N ILE A 213 -15.03 5.05 -4.40
CA ILE A 213 -15.97 4.15 -3.68
C ILE A 213 -16.50 3.06 -4.62
N LEU A 214 -16.79 3.40 -5.88
CA LEU A 214 -17.22 2.45 -6.91
C LEU A 214 -16.11 1.55 -7.47
N GLY A 215 -14.88 1.63 -6.93
CA GLY A 215 -13.73 0.84 -7.37
C GLY A 215 -13.17 1.26 -8.74
N LYS A 216 -13.55 2.43 -9.26
CA LYS A 216 -13.08 2.98 -10.54
C LYS A 216 -11.85 3.88 -10.32
N ASN A 217 -10.79 3.31 -9.74
CA ASN A 217 -9.64 4.07 -9.24
C ASN A 217 -8.92 4.90 -10.32
N ASP A 218 -8.81 4.40 -11.56
CA ASP A 218 -8.22 5.17 -12.68
C ASP A 218 -9.04 6.45 -12.98
N ILE A 219 -10.37 6.33 -13.04
CA ILE A 219 -11.27 7.44 -13.31
C ILE A 219 -11.26 8.42 -12.13
N ALA A 220 -11.25 7.89 -10.91
CA ALA A 220 -11.12 8.69 -9.70
C ALA A 220 -9.85 9.54 -9.73
N LEU A 221 -8.71 8.95 -10.14
CA LEU A 221 -7.47 9.68 -10.31
C LEU A 221 -7.61 10.77 -11.39
N TRP A 222 -8.20 10.44 -12.55
CA TRP A 222 -8.36 11.42 -13.62
C TRP A 222 -9.25 12.60 -13.22
N GLU A 223 -10.33 12.36 -12.47
CA GLU A 223 -11.16 13.43 -11.91
C GLU A 223 -10.38 14.29 -10.93
N LEU A 224 -9.65 13.67 -10.01
CA LEU A 224 -8.91 14.40 -8.99
C LEU A 224 -7.79 15.25 -9.61
N GLU A 225 -7.09 14.72 -10.61
CA GLU A 225 -6.01 15.42 -11.34
C GLU A 225 -6.50 16.59 -12.21
N MET A 226 -7.81 16.76 -12.39
CA MET A 226 -8.37 17.96 -13.02
C MET A 226 -8.52 19.11 -12.02
N ALA A 227 -8.51 18.85 -10.72
CA ALA A 227 -8.50 19.88 -9.69
C ALA A 227 -7.06 20.36 -9.44
N ASP A 228 -6.89 21.68 -9.38
CA ASP A 228 -5.64 22.29 -8.90
C ASP A 228 -5.76 22.47 -7.38
N PRO A 229 -4.98 21.75 -6.56
CA PRO A 229 -5.09 21.85 -5.11
C PRO A 229 -4.78 23.27 -4.60
N ALA A 230 -3.98 24.07 -5.32
CA ALA A 230 -3.71 25.45 -4.95
C ALA A 230 -4.93 26.37 -5.09
N LYS A 231 -5.95 25.96 -5.86
CA LYS A 231 -7.20 26.71 -6.06
C LYS A 231 -8.31 26.29 -5.09
N LEU A 232 -8.09 25.29 -4.25
CA LEU A 232 -9.07 24.89 -3.23
C LEU A 232 -9.17 25.95 -2.14
N PRO A 233 -10.38 26.28 -1.66
CA PRO A 233 -10.63 27.51 -0.91
C PRO A 233 -10.09 27.49 0.53
N ASN A 234 -9.95 26.32 1.15
CA ASN A 234 -9.48 26.19 2.53
C ASN A 234 -8.49 25.02 2.69
N ASP A 235 -7.80 24.98 3.83
CA ASP A 235 -6.81 23.94 4.16
C ASP A 235 -7.44 22.56 4.31
N ASP A 236 -8.68 22.46 4.78
CA ASP A 236 -9.39 21.18 4.90
C ASP A 236 -9.63 20.54 3.53
N ASP A 237 -10.00 21.33 2.53
CA ASP A 237 -10.22 20.88 1.17
C ASP A 237 -8.91 20.43 0.51
N ARG A 238 -7.82 21.16 0.73
CA ARG A 238 -6.47 20.78 0.29
C ARG A 238 -5.99 19.51 0.98
N THR A 239 -6.23 19.38 2.28
CA THR A 239 -5.92 18.18 3.06
C THR A 239 -6.71 16.99 2.51
N ALA A 240 -8.02 17.15 2.31
CA ALA A 240 -8.87 16.12 1.74
C ALA A 240 -8.42 15.71 0.33
N PHE A 241 -7.99 16.65 -0.51
CA PHE A 241 -7.41 16.35 -1.82
C PHE A 241 -6.23 15.38 -1.70
N HIS A 242 -5.25 15.69 -0.85
CA HIS A 242 -4.06 14.85 -0.69
C HIS A 242 -4.37 13.49 -0.05
N LEU A 243 -5.31 13.43 0.90
CA LEU A 243 -5.77 12.17 1.47
C LEU A 243 -6.44 11.28 0.43
N VAL A 244 -7.38 11.83 -0.35
CA VAL A 244 -8.07 11.10 -1.42
C VAL A 244 -7.07 10.64 -2.48
N ARG A 245 -6.12 11.50 -2.86
CA ARG A 245 -5.06 11.14 -3.82
C ARG A 245 -4.19 10.00 -3.31
N GLY A 246 -3.81 10.04 -2.03
CA GLY A 246 -3.06 8.97 -1.39
C GLY A 246 -3.82 7.63 -1.38
N ILE A 247 -5.11 7.64 -1.03
CA ILE A 247 -5.94 6.42 -1.08
C ILE A 247 -6.03 5.88 -2.51
N ILE A 248 -6.22 6.75 -3.51
CA ILE A 248 -6.26 6.34 -4.92
C ILE A 248 -4.93 5.73 -5.35
N PHE A 249 -3.79 6.34 -5.00
CA PHE A 249 -2.46 5.81 -5.29
C PHE A 249 -2.22 4.44 -4.67
N SER A 250 -2.62 4.26 -3.39
CA SER A 250 -2.58 2.96 -2.72
C SER A 250 -3.33 1.90 -3.53
N ARG A 251 -4.58 2.18 -3.91
CA ARG A 251 -5.44 1.26 -4.68
C ARG A 251 -4.97 0.99 -6.11
N LEU A 252 -4.08 1.84 -6.65
CA LEU A 252 -3.42 1.65 -7.94
C LEU A 252 -2.06 0.93 -7.81
N GLY A 253 -1.70 0.49 -6.59
CA GLY A 253 -0.43 -0.16 -6.31
C GLY A 253 0.76 0.78 -6.45
N MET A 254 0.60 2.03 -5.99
CA MET A 254 1.64 3.06 -5.87
C MET A 254 1.77 3.53 -4.41
N PRO A 255 2.16 2.63 -3.48
CA PRO A 255 2.15 2.91 -2.05
C PRO A 255 3.17 3.98 -1.61
N LEU A 256 4.29 4.13 -2.30
CA LEU A 256 5.29 5.14 -1.93
C LEU A 256 4.76 6.55 -2.24
N LEU A 257 4.16 6.74 -3.41
CA LEU A 257 3.45 7.97 -3.76
C LEU A 257 2.25 8.21 -2.85
N ALA A 258 1.51 7.15 -2.48
CA ALA A 258 0.43 7.27 -1.51
C ALA A 258 0.91 7.84 -0.17
N GLY A 259 2.05 7.32 0.31
CA GLY A 259 2.74 7.82 1.48
C GLY A 259 3.16 9.28 1.36
N GLU A 260 3.70 9.68 0.22
CA GLU A 260 4.10 11.07 0.00
C GLU A 260 2.89 12.03 0.00
N GLU A 261 1.78 11.66 -0.64
CA GLU A 261 0.57 12.48 -0.64
C GLU A 261 -0.05 12.58 0.75
N ILE A 262 -0.19 11.47 1.48
CA ILE A 262 -0.78 11.51 2.82
C ILE A 262 0.12 12.27 3.80
N ASN A 263 1.45 12.26 3.64
CA ASN A 263 2.34 13.09 4.45
C ASN A 263 2.27 14.59 4.12
N ARG A 264 1.72 15.00 2.98
CA ARG A 264 1.49 16.42 2.65
C ARG A 264 0.26 17.01 3.35
N ALA A 265 -0.79 16.21 3.56
CA ALA A 265 -2.02 16.64 4.23
C ALA A 265 -1.77 17.29 5.63
N PRO A 266 -1.01 16.65 6.53
CA PRO A 266 -0.58 17.20 7.81
C PRO A 266 0.13 18.57 7.75
N ALA A 267 0.97 18.78 6.73
CA ALA A 267 1.71 20.02 6.53
C ALA A 267 0.82 21.20 6.09
N ILE A 268 -0.34 20.90 5.51
CA ILE A 268 -1.29 21.90 5.02
C ILE A 268 -2.29 22.30 6.12
N ALA A 269 -2.73 21.36 6.94
CA ALA A 269 -3.71 21.60 7.99
C ALA A 269 -3.23 22.50 9.15
N GLY A 270 -1.94 22.87 9.19
CA GLY A 270 -1.40 23.82 10.17
C GLY A 270 -1.77 23.47 11.61
N GLY A 271 -1.39 22.28 12.10
CA GLY A 271 -1.76 21.84 13.45
C GLY A 271 -1.11 20.53 13.88
N PRO A 272 -1.48 19.98 15.07
CA PRO A 272 -0.96 18.70 15.58
C PRO A 272 -1.16 17.51 14.64
N ALA A 273 -2.08 17.65 13.67
CA ALA A 273 -2.28 16.74 12.55
C ALA A 273 -0.99 16.45 11.76
N ALA A 274 -0.04 17.40 11.75
CA ALA A 274 1.32 17.33 11.17
C ALA A 274 2.06 16.00 11.43
N GLY A 275 1.81 15.37 12.59
CA GLY A 275 2.48 14.14 13.01
C GLY A 275 1.77 12.83 12.69
N TYR A 276 0.52 12.84 12.20
CA TYR A 276 -0.30 11.62 12.08
C TYR A 276 -0.39 11.06 10.64
N GLY A 277 0.44 11.54 9.71
CA GLY A 277 0.34 11.15 8.30
C GLY A 277 0.55 9.65 8.09
N ASN A 278 1.61 9.10 8.66
CA ASN A 278 1.93 7.68 8.57
C ASN A 278 0.92 6.83 9.36
N GLU A 279 0.44 7.33 10.49
CA GLU A 279 -0.57 6.71 11.36
C GLU A 279 -1.91 6.60 10.65
N LEU A 280 -2.34 7.69 10.00
CA LEU A 280 -3.57 7.75 9.22
C LEU A 280 -3.48 6.85 7.98
N LEU A 281 -2.36 6.89 7.26
CA LEU A 281 -2.11 5.99 6.13
C LEU A 281 -2.14 4.53 6.57
N ALA A 282 -1.46 4.19 7.67
CA ALA A 282 -1.48 2.85 8.23
C ALA A 282 -2.88 2.44 8.67
N GLY A 283 -3.65 3.35 9.27
CA GLY A 283 -5.05 3.15 9.64
C GLY A 283 -5.96 2.92 8.42
N ILE A 284 -5.76 3.68 7.34
CA ILE A 284 -6.49 3.52 6.07
C ILE A 284 -6.21 2.15 5.46
N HIS A 285 -4.93 1.78 5.34
CA HIS A 285 -4.52 0.49 4.83
C HIS A 285 -5.05 -0.65 5.70
N LEU A 286 -5.01 -0.51 7.02
CA LEU A 286 -5.56 -1.53 7.91
C LEU A 286 -7.09 -1.66 7.75
N ALA A 287 -7.81 -0.53 7.64
CA ALA A 287 -9.25 -0.52 7.42
C ALA A 287 -9.63 -1.16 6.07
N LEU A 288 -8.90 -0.86 4.99
CA LEU A 288 -9.08 -1.51 3.69
C LEU A 288 -8.79 -3.01 3.79
N GLY A 289 -7.73 -3.39 4.51
CA GLY A 289 -7.42 -4.77 4.84
C GLY A 289 -8.61 -5.51 5.45
N PHE A 290 -9.23 -4.93 6.49
CA PHE A 290 -10.43 -5.49 7.11
C PHE A 290 -11.65 -5.54 6.18
N MET A 291 -11.89 -4.51 5.37
CA MET A 291 -12.99 -4.51 4.40
C MET A 291 -12.84 -5.63 3.37
N TYR A 292 -11.63 -5.87 2.90
CA TYR A 292 -11.34 -6.96 1.96
C TYR A 292 -11.49 -8.34 2.62
N LEU A 293 -11.08 -8.50 3.88
CA LEU A 293 -11.34 -9.73 4.65
C LEU A 293 -12.85 -10.02 4.76
N GLN A 294 -13.68 -9.00 5.02
CA GLN A 294 -15.14 -9.16 5.07
C GLN A 294 -15.73 -9.59 3.71
N GLN A 295 -15.14 -9.13 2.62
CA GLN A 295 -15.51 -9.51 1.26
C GLN A 295 -14.92 -10.86 0.82
N LYS A 296 -14.10 -11.50 1.67
CA LYS A 296 -13.32 -12.70 1.37
C LYS A 296 -12.30 -12.51 0.24
N ASP A 297 -11.95 -11.25 -0.06
CA ASP A 297 -10.87 -10.90 -0.97
C ASP A 297 -9.55 -10.88 -0.20
N ASN A 298 -9.04 -12.08 0.07
CA ASN A 298 -7.89 -12.24 0.94
C ASN A 298 -6.59 -11.69 0.34
N GLU A 299 -6.47 -11.64 -1.00
CA GLU A 299 -5.29 -11.09 -1.67
C GLU A 299 -5.16 -9.59 -1.41
N SER A 300 -6.25 -8.86 -1.63
CA SER A 300 -6.30 -7.43 -1.40
C SER A 300 -6.15 -7.13 0.09
N ALA A 301 -6.74 -7.95 0.97
CA ALA A 301 -6.58 -7.80 2.41
C ALA A 301 -5.13 -7.85 2.87
N ASP A 302 -4.40 -8.89 2.46
CA ASP A 302 -2.99 -9.09 2.84
C ASP A 302 -2.10 -7.96 2.33
N ARG A 303 -2.33 -7.52 1.09
CA ARG A 303 -1.62 -6.40 0.49
C ARG A 303 -1.80 -5.14 1.34
N GLU A 304 -3.03 -4.82 1.73
CA GLU A 304 -3.30 -3.63 2.50
C GLU A 304 -2.74 -3.73 3.93
N ILE A 305 -2.81 -4.89 4.60
CA ILE A 305 -2.17 -5.10 5.91
C ILE A 305 -0.64 -4.91 5.81
N ALA A 306 -0.01 -5.44 4.75
CA ALA A 306 1.40 -5.23 4.48
C ALA A 306 1.75 -3.74 4.33
N LEU A 307 0.96 -2.99 3.56
CA LEU A 307 1.14 -1.56 3.37
C LEU A 307 0.92 -0.77 4.67
N SER A 308 0.02 -1.21 5.54
CA SER A 308 -0.17 -0.63 6.87
C SER A 308 1.09 -0.76 7.74
N ILE A 309 1.66 -1.97 7.79
CA ILE A 309 2.91 -2.25 8.53
C ILE A 309 4.08 -1.44 7.94
N GLN A 310 4.12 -1.29 6.62
CA GLN A 310 5.16 -0.48 5.95
C GLN A 310 5.02 1.01 6.23
N ALA A 311 3.78 1.53 6.27
CA ALA A 311 3.50 2.94 6.51
C ALA A 311 3.84 3.37 7.94
N TRP A 312 3.49 2.56 8.93
CA TRP A 312 3.79 2.80 10.34
C TRP A 312 4.23 1.49 11.01
N PRO A 313 5.55 1.17 10.96
CA PRO A 313 6.08 -0.07 11.52
C PRO A 313 5.84 -0.24 13.02
N ASP A 314 5.71 0.88 13.74
CA ASP A 314 5.49 0.92 15.19
C ASP A 314 4.01 1.05 15.57
N ASN A 315 3.09 0.86 14.62
CA ASN A 315 1.68 0.93 14.92
C ASN A 315 1.28 -0.24 15.85
N PRO A 316 0.39 -0.04 16.83
CA PRO A 316 0.03 -1.10 17.78
C PRO A 316 -0.44 -2.40 17.13
N VAL A 317 -1.06 -2.34 15.96
CA VAL A 317 -1.50 -3.52 15.21
C VAL A 317 -0.33 -4.19 14.50
N ALA A 318 0.61 -3.44 13.92
CA ALA A 318 1.85 -3.96 13.34
C ALA A 318 2.75 -4.57 14.42
N VAL A 319 2.91 -3.90 15.55
CA VAL A 319 3.63 -4.40 16.73
C VAL A 319 2.98 -5.69 17.24
N PHE A 320 1.65 -5.69 17.36
CA PHE A 320 0.91 -6.89 17.76
C PHE A 320 1.09 -8.05 16.77
N LEU A 321 1.01 -7.77 15.46
CA LEU A 321 1.13 -8.77 14.40
C LEU A 321 2.56 -9.29 14.21
N THR A 322 3.57 -8.42 14.24
CA THR A 322 4.97 -8.77 13.98
C THR A 322 5.70 -9.28 15.22
N GLY A 323 5.21 -8.94 16.41
CA GLY A 323 5.89 -9.20 17.67
C GLY A 323 7.13 -8.35 17.89
N GLU A 324 7.34 -7.31 17.08
CA GLU A 324 8.49 -6.44 17.13
C GLU A 324 8.07 -4.97 17.07
N ARG A 325 8.84 -4.10 17.73
CA ARG A 325 8.69 -2.64 17.66
C ARG A 325 10.02 -1.99 17.29
N LEU A 326 9.98 -0.81 16.71
CA LEU A 326 11.19 -0.10 16.29
C LEU A 326 11.73 0.71 17.48
N ALA A 327 12.90 0.32 18.00
CA ALA A 327 13.56 1.04 19.07
C ALA A 327 14.15 2.38 18.57
N GLU A 328 14.48 3.29 19.50
CA GLU A 328 15.03 4.62 19.19
C GLU A 328 16.34 4.58 18.38
N ASN A 329 17.09 3.48 18.47
CA ASN A 329 18.31 3.25 17.71
C ASN A 329 18.06 2.76 16.26
N GLY A 330 16.79 2.60 15.87
CA GLY A 330 16.37 2.11 14.56
C GLY A 330 16.45 0.59 14.39
N GLU A 331 16.71 -0.16 15.46
CA GLU A 331 16.67 -1.62 15.46
C GLU A 331 15.30 -2.13 15.92
N TYR A 332 14.89 -3.31 15.47
CA TYR A 332 13.66 -3.94 15.92
C TYR A 332 13.90 -4.73 17.21
N GLU A 333 13.10 -4.48 18.24
CA GLU A 333 13.11 -5.22 19.50
C GLU A 333 11.82 -6.00 19.71
N LYS A 334 11.85 -7.06 20.52
CA LYS A 334 10.67 -7.88 20.82
C LYS A 334 9.63 -7.08 21.60
N ALA A 335 8.39 -7.11 21.13
CA ALA A 335 7.25 -6.50 21.80
C ALA A 335 6.59 -7.48 22.77
N ALA A 336 6.37 -7.02 24.01
CA ALA A 336 5.68 -7.79 25.04
C ALA A 336 4.18 -7.97 24.72
N GLU A 337 3.59 -7.00 24.04
CA GLU A 337 2.19 -7.00 23.59
C GLU A 337 2.12 -7.49 22.15
N SER A 338 2.30 -8.79 21.96
CA SER A 338 2.29 -9.42 20.64
C SER A 338 1.41 -10.65 20.57
N MET A 339 1.00 -11.01 19.36
CA MET A 339 0.28 -12.26 19.12
C MET A 339 1.12 -13.49 19.52
N GLU A 340 2.44 -13.44 19.33
CA GLU A 340 3.37 -14.47 19.82
C GLU A 340 3.33 -14.57 21.35
N ALA A 341 3.39 -13.43 22.06
CA ALA A 341 3.31 -13.41 23.51
C ALA A 341 1.95 -13.88 24.05
N ALA A 342 0.84 -13.45 23.41
CA ALA A 342 -0.53 -13.77 23.81
C ALA A 342 -0.91 -15.24 23.57
N SER A 343 -0.26 -15.90 22.60
CA SER A 343 -0.53 -17.30 22.25
C SER A 343 0.41 -18.29 22.91
N LYS A 344 1.45 -17.81 23.63
CA LYS A 344 2.44 -18.65 24.30
C LYS A 344 1.81 -19.71 25.21
N GLY A 345 2.17 -20.97 25.02
CA GLY A 345 1.64 -22.11 25.76
C GLY A 345 0.22 -22.54 25.36
N THR A 346 -0.37 -21.94 24.32
CA THR A 346 -1.68 -22.32 23.78
C THR A 346 -1.53 -23.17 22.52
N GLU A 347 -2.61 -23.81 22.06
CA GLU A 347 -2.62 -24.51 20.77
C GLU A 347 -2.35 -23.56 19.57
N GLY A 348 -2.50 -22.25 19.76
CA GLY A 348 -2.27 -21.23 18.73
C GLY A 348 -0.84 -20.71 18.64
N GLU A 349 0.06 -21.08 19.56
CA GLU A 349 1.45 -20.57 19.63
C GLU A 349 2.18 -20.72 18.29
N TRP A 350 2.13 -21.93 17.72
CA TRP A 350 2.80 -22.22 16.44
C TRP A 350 2.29 -21.35 15.29
N LEU A 351 0.97 -21.12 15.20
CA LEU A 351 0.40 -20.30 14.13
C LEU A 351 0.76 -18.83 14.31
N ALA A 352 0.74 -18.35 15.56
CA ALA A 352 1.11 -16.99 15.88
C ALA A 352 2.57 -16.68 15.53
N GLU A 353 3.52 -17.57 15.88
CA GLU A 353 4.92 -17.46 15.49
C GLU A 353 5.08 -17.39 13.96
N ARG A 354 4.29 -18.17 13.23
CA ARG A 354 4.37 -18.23 11.77
C ARG A 354 3.80 -16.98 11.10
N ILE A 355 2.68 -16.45 11.59
CA ILE A 355 2.11 -15.19 11.12
C ILE A 355 3.05 -14.02 11.46
N ALA A 356 3.62 -13.99 12.67
CA ALA A 356 4.54 -12.93 13.09
C ALA A 356 5.85 -12.95 12.29
N LYS A 357 6.44 -14.13 12.09
CA LYS A 357 7.57 -14.28 11.16
C LYS A 357 7.20 -13.76 9.76
N ARG A 358 6.01 -14.08 9.26
CA ARG A 358 5.60 -13.64 7.93
C ARG A 358 5.39 -12.12 7.85
N ALA A 359 4.74 -11.53 8.84
CA ALA A 359 4.56 -10.08 8.91
C ALA A 359 5.92 -9.36 8.89
N ARG A 360 6.94 -9.92 9.56
CA ARG A 360 8.33 -9.45 9.47
C ARG A 360 8.94 -9.65 8.09
N ASP A 361 8.78 -10.83 7.48
CA ASP A 361 9.27 -11.10 6.12
C ASP A 361 8.69 -10.08 5.10
N VAL A 362 7.41 -9.72 5.23
CA VAL A 362 6.71 -8.74 4.37
C VAL A 362 7.17 -7.30 4.63
N ARG A 363 7.43 -6.94 5.89
CA ARG A 363 8.02 -5.66 6.27
C ARG A 363 9.42 -5.51 5.68
N ASP A 364 10.23 -6.56 5.78
CA ASP A 364 11.66 -6.53 5.46
C ASP A 364 11.95 -6.76 3.97
N HIS A 365 11.08 -7.48 3.25
CA HIS A 365 11.25 -7.86 1.83
C HIS A 365 10.01 -7.49 0.98
N PRO A 366 9.70 -6.18 0.84
CA PRO A 366 8.49 -5.72 0.15
C PRO A 366 8.50 -6.09 -1.33
N GLY A 367 7.52 -6.89 -1.78
CA GLY A 367 7.32 -7.29 -3.18
C GLY A 367 7.88 -8.67 -3.56
N GLU A 368 8.65 -9.30 -2.68
CA GLU A 368 9.20 -10.65 -2.89
C GLU A 368 8.39 -11.74 -2.17
N SER A 369 7.62 -11.34 -1.16
CA SER A 369 6.79 -12.22 -0.36
C SER A 369 5.36 -12.33 -0.93
N PRO A 370 4.88 -13.52 -1.34
CA PRO A 370 3.47 -13.71 -1.71
C PRO A 370 2.50 -13.33 -0.57
N SER A 371 1.25 -13.00 -0.90
CA SER A 371 0.21 -12.74 0.12
C SER A 371 0.07 -13.94 1.08
N LEU A 372 -0.30 -13.69 2.35
CA LEU A 372 -0.47 -14.72 3.39
C LEU A 372 -1.46 -15.82 2.96
N VAL A 373 -2.49 -15.48 2.18
CA VAL A 373 -3.48 -16.40 1.62
C VAL A 373 -3.12 -16.93 0.23
N HIS A 374 -2.00 -16.52 -0.37
CA HIS A 374 -1.52 -17.06 -1.65
C HIS A 374 -0.13 -17.70 -1.57
N ASP A 375 0.50 -17.64 -0.41
CA ASP A 375 1.69 -18.39 -0.09
C ASP A 375 1.32 -19.88 0.10
N LYS A 376 1.43 -20.63 -1.00
CA LYS A 376 1.11 -22.07 -1.05
C LYS A 376 1.95 -22.87 -0.05
N GLU A 377 3.15 -22.41 0.27
CA GLU A 377 4.01 -23.07 1.23
C GLU A 377 3.50 -22.84 2.65
N PHE A 378 3.19 -21.59 3.01
CA PHE A 378 2.55 -21.26 4.28
C PHE A 378 1.20 -21.97 4.45
N GLN A 379 0.33 -21.95 3.44
CA GLN A 379 -0.96 -22.66 3.48
C GLN A 379 -0.78 -24.16 3.70
N ARG A 380 0.16 -24.77 2.98
CA ARG A 380 0.49 -26.19 3.12
C ARG A 380 0.99 -26.49 4.53
N GLU A 381 1.88 -25.67 5.09
CA GLU A 381 2.36 -25.79 6.47
C GLU A 381 1.21 -25.71 7.48
N VAL A 382 0.32 -24.72 7.35
CA VAL A 382 -0.84 -24.54 8.23
C VAL A 382 -1.78 -25.74 8.14
N VAL A 383 -2.11 -26.20 6.93
CA VAL A 383 -2.96 -27.37 6.72
C VAL A 383 -2.34 -28.62 7.34
N PHE A 384 -1.05 -28.90 7.11
CA PHE A 384 -0.38 -30.05 7.70
C PHE A 384 -0.29 -29.97 9.23
N HIS A 385 -0.08 -28.78 9.78
CA HIS A 385 -0.06 -28.58 11.22
C HIS A 385 -1.42 -28.93 11.86
N TYR A 386 -2.51 -28.40 11.32
CA TYR A 386 -3.86 -28.71 11.82
C TYR A 386 -4.24 -30.18 11.59
N LEU A 387 -3.85 -30.77 10.46
CA LEU A 387 -4.02 -32.20 10.21
C LEU A 387 -3.22 -33.04 11.23
N ALA A 388 -2.01 -32.63 11.60
CA ALA A 388 -1.20 -33.32 12.61
C ALA A 388 -1.81 -33.21 14.01
N ILE A 389 -2.35 -32.05 14.39
CA ILE A 389 -3.09 -31.86 15.65
C ILE A 389 -4.35 -32.73 15.67
N ALA A 390 -5.15 -32.69 14.59
CA ALA A 390 -6.36 -33.49 14.46
C ALA A 390 -6.04 -34.99 14.48
N ALA A 391 -4.96 -35.41 13.81
CA ALA A 391 -4.49 -36.79 13.83
C ALA A 391 -4.09 -37.23 15.24
N LYS A 392 -3.37 -36.40 16.02
CA LYS A 392 -3.04 -36.68 17.43
C LYS A 392 -4.29 -36.85 18.31
N LYS A 393 -5.36 -36.10 18.01
CA LYS A 393 -6.66 -36.19 18.71
C LYS A 393 -7.57 -37.30 18.16
N SER A 394 -7.13 -38.04 17.14
CA SER A 394 -7.97 -39.07 16.50
C SER A 394 -8.11 -40.33 17.37
N PRO A 395 -9.20 -41.12 17.21
CA PRO A 395 -9.35 -42.41 17.87
C PRO A 395 -8.21 -43.38 17.55
N ALA A 396 -7.62 -43.29 16.36
CA ALA A 396 -6.48 -44.12 15.96
C ALA A 396 -5.21 -43.74 16.72
N ALA A 397 -4.91 -42.45 16.87
CA ALA A 397 -3.79 -41.98 17.68
C ALA A 397 -4.02 -42.26 19.17
N ALA A 398 -5.25 -42.15 19.66
CA ALA A 398 -5.60 -42.53 21.03
C ALA A 398 -5.36 -44.04 21.27
N LYS A 399 -5.74 -44.90 20.32
CA LYS A 399 -5.46 -46.35 20.38
C LYS A 399 -3.96 -46.65 20.33
N ALA A 400 -3.21 -45.99 19.45
CA ALA A 400 -1.76 -46.16 19.37
C ALA A 400 -1.05 -45.72 20.67
N ASN A 401 -1.46 -44.59 21.24
CA ASN A 401 -0.91 -44.09 22.50
C ASN A 401 -1.26 -45.01 23.68
N ALA A 402 -2.49 -45.55 23.72
CA ALA A 402 -2.90 -46.53 24.72
C ALA A 402 -2.08 -47.83 24.62
N ALA A 403 -1.75 -48.28 23.40
CA ALA A 403 -0.90 -49.45 23.19
C ALA A 403 0.55 -49.20 23.65
N ILE A 404 1.11 -48.02 23.39
CA ILE A 404 2.44 -47.62 23.86
C ILE A 404 2.50 -47.61 25.40
N LEU A 405 1.54 -46.95 26.06
CA LEU A 405 1.46 -46.92 27.53
C LEU A 405 1.19 -48.30 28.15
N GLY A 406 0.51 -49.19 27.42
CA GLY A 406 0.34 -50.59 27.81
C GLY A 406 1.67 -51.35 27.77
N ALA A 407 2.42 -51.20 26.67
CA ALA A 407 3.73 -51.82 26.51
C ALA A 407 4.75 -51.32 27.55
N GLU A 408 4.75 -50.01 27.87
CA GLU A 408 5.62 -49.45 28.91
C GLU A 408 5.31 -50.02 30.30
N ARG A 409 4.02 -50.17 30.65
CA ARG A 409 3.60 -50.77 31.93
C ARG A 409 3.99 -52.23 32.02
N MET A 410 3.81 -52.98 30.95
CA MET A 410 4.24 -54.38 30.86
C MET A 410 5.77 -54.48 30.99
N GLY A 411 6.52 -53.63 30.31
CA GLY A 411 7.98 -53.57 30.41
C GLY A 411 8.46 -53.29 31.85
N LYS A 412 7.87 -52.29 32.53
CA LYS A 412 8.16 -51.98 33.94
C LYS A 412 7.83 -53.16 34.87
N MET A 413 6.72 -53.85 34.63
CA MET A 413 6.34 -55.03 35.40
C MET A 413 7.34 -56.18 35.21
N VAL A 414 7.73 -56.48 33.97
CA VAL A 414 8.73 -57.52 33.66
C VAL A 414 10.08 -57.18 34.27
N LEU A 415 10.53 -55.92 34.15
CA LEU A 415 11.79 -55.46 34.73
C LEU A 415 11.82 -55.56 36.27
N GLY A 416 10.66 -55.39 36.93
CA GLY A 416 10.54 -55.54 38.39
C GLY A 416 10.53 -57.00 38.89
N HIS A 417 10.46 -58.00 38.00
CA HIS A 417 10.50 -59.42 38.36
C HIS A 417 11.83 -60.10 37.98
N LEU A 418 12.78 -59.35 37.42
CA LEU A 418 14.11 -59.87 37.12
C LEU A 418 14.99 -59.79 38.38
N PRO A 419 15.66 -60.89 38.78
CA PRO A 419 16.48 -60.92 39.99
C PRO A 419 17.72 -60.03 39.81
N GLY A 420 17.78 -58.96 40.61
CA GLY A 420 18.89 -57.98 40.60
C GLY A 420 18.45 -56.52 40.52
N ASN A 421 17.15 -56.23 40.40
CA ASN A 421 16.55 -54.92 40.65
C ASN A 421 15.59 -54.95 41.84
#